data_AF-A0A7S1SQT3-F1
#
_entry.id   AF-A0A7S1SQT3-F1
#
_cell.length_a   1.000
_cell.length_b   1.000
_cell.length_c   1.000
_cell.angle_alpha   90.00
_cell.angle_beta   90.00
_cell.angle_gamma   90.00
#
_symmetry.space_group_name_H-M   'P 1'
#
loop_
_entity.id
_entity.type
_entity.pdbx_description
1 polymer ?
#
loop_
_entity_poly.entity_id
_entity_poly.type
_entity_poly.pdbx_seq_one_letter_code
_entity_poly.pdbx_strand_id
1 'polypeptide(L)'
;MHGDCRCVAGSSSGKVAAGSSLGCDVTLCECAPDWIGLQCDTFLLSSWEHLPPMRGYSGASSDWWDNGGRSAAVADGLRALQQPPRCPPSAVEYPDLMQSGLGSSLMLISAALSDAYIQQLPWTPPATAQFSQDVKQCANQTGFECYFQPWAKPLASCPRTKLLQQTNRVGGDVCPNGGADCSRMRSLPSEAVPRGAFWWRAHLMAYLFKLARPFEEKLKLERLKRSIGFEHPIIGMHIRHGDSCFLARAGYCRPLADYLPAVRSIADRYHTRRVFVATDSPAVVQSLREMQPAAGDLKFVVLPFDHGFLDVARPGSGSGWKMS
;
A
#
# COMPACT_ATOMS: atom_id res chain seq x y z
N MET A 1 -12.11 -18.61 11.41
CA MET A 1 -11.51 -19.62 10.51
C MET A 1 -10.01 -19.42 10.61
N HIS A 2 -9.30 -20.35 11.23
CA HIS A 2 -7.83 -20.31 11.25
C HIS A 2 -7.32 -20.65 9.84
N GLY A 3 -6.24 -20.01 9.38
CA GLY A 3 -5.61 -20.37 8.11
C GLY A 3 -5.14 -21.82 8.16
N ASP A 4 -5.58 -22.64 7.21
CA ASP A 4 -5.14 -24.04 7.12
C ASP A 4 -3.62 -24.07 6.87
N CYS A 5 -2.83 -24.46 7.88
CA CYS A 5 -1.41 -24.75 7.67
C CYS A 5 -1.30 -26.09 6.93
N ARG A 6 -0.73 -26.07 5.73
CA ARG A 6 -0.32 -27.28 5.03
C ARG A 6 1.16 -27.49 5.28
N CYS A 7 1.51 -28.65 5.86
CA CYS A 7 2.90 -29.00 6.11
C CYS A 7 3.54 -29.46 4.80
N VAL A 8 4.64 -28.81 4.41
CA VAL A 8 5.38 -29.15 3.19
C VAL A 8 6.31 -30.31 3.50
N ALA A 9 6.09 -31.46 2.86
CA ALA A 9 7.02 -32.58 2.95
C ALA A 9 8.32 -32.23 2.20
N GLY A 10 9.39 -31.90 2.92
CA GLY A 10 10.68 -31.61 2.29
C GLY A 10 11.86 -31.51 3.26
N SER A 11 12.70 -32.56 3.23
CA SER A 11 14.05 -32.66 3.83
C SER A 11 14.17 -33.05 5.31
N SER A 12 13.75 -34.27 5.65
CA SER A 12 14.56 -35.08 6.58
C SER A 12 14.53 -36.56 6.17
N SER A 13 15.70 -37.05 5.79
CA SER A 13 16.05 -38.46 5.87
C SER A 13 16.01 -38.88 7.34
N GLY A 14 14.83 -39.24 7.86
CA GLY A 14 14.66 -39.66 9.24
C GLY A 14 13.33 -40.38 9.41
N LYS A 15 13.37 -41.66 9.78
CA LYS A 15 12.19 -42.47 10.12
C LYS A 15 11.46 -41.82 11.30
N VAL A 16 10.21 -41.42 11.11
CA VAL A 16 9.32 -41.02 12.21
C VAL A 16 8.50 -42.23 12.64
N ALA A 17 8.52 -42.53 13.94
CA ALA A 17 7.79 -43.64 14.55
C ALA A 17 6.28 -43.36 14.59
N ALA A 18 5.48 -44.39 14.35
CA ALA A 18 4.02 -44.34 14.39
C ALA A 18 3.54 -44.11 15.83
N GLY A 19 2.87 -42.99 16.11
CA GLY A 19 2.17 -42.80 17.38
C GLY A 19 1.97 -41.38 17.90
N SER A 20 2.48 -40.31 17.26
CA SER A 20 2.27 -38.94 17.75
C SER A 20 1.15 -38.21 16.99
N SER A 21 0.17 -37.72 17.74
CA SER A 21 -0.85 -36.79 17.27
C SER A 21 -0.22 -35.45 16.87
N LEU A 22 -0.38 -35.06 15.59
CA LEU A 22 -0.29 -33.69 15.06
C LEU A 22 0.94 -32.87 15.51
N GLY A 23 2.13 -33.42 15.33
CA GLY A 23 3.38 -32.65 15.40
C GLY A 23 3.93 -32.44 14.00
N CYS A 24 3.60 -31.32 13.33
CA CYS A 24 4.48 -30.88 12.24
C CYS A 24 5.80 -30.46 12.88
N ASP A 25 6.87 -31.16 12.51
CA ASP A 25 8.20 -31.01 13.07
C ASP A 25 8.84 -29.71 12.56
N VAL A 26 8.22 -28.56 12.90
CA VAL A 26 8.67 -27.15 12.79
C VAL A 26 9.24 -26.71 11.41
N THR A 27 9.13 -27.52 10.37
CA THR A 27 9.69 -27.28 9.04
C THR A 27 8.58 -26.84 8.08
N LEU A 28 8.34 -25.52 8.07
CA LEU A 28 7.55 -24.72 7.13
C LEU A 28 6.04 -25.07 6.99
N CYS A 29 5.20 -24.21 7.59
CA CYS A 29 3.79 -24.08 7.21
C CYS A 29 3.68 -23.26 5.91
N GLU A 30 2.98 -23.79 4.91
CA GLU A 30 2.43 -22.97 3.83
C GLU A 30 1.09 -22.38 4.27
N CYS A 31 1.02 -21.04 4.29
CA CYS A 31 -0.19 -20.32 4.66
C CYS A 31 -1.13 -20.13 3.48
N ALA A 32 -2.43 -20.12 3.79
CA ALA A 32 -3.45 -19.66 2.86
C ALA A 32 -3.17 -18.22 2.38
N PRO A 33 -3.72 -17.80 1.23
CA PRO A 33 -3.56 -16.44 0.71
C PRO A 33 -3.91 -15.37 1.77
N ASP A 34 -3.11 -14.32 1.85
CA ASP A 34 -3.21 -13.22 2.84
C ASP A 34 -2.98 -13.61 4.31
N TRP A 35 -2.66 -14.87 4.60
CA TRP A 35 -2.25 -15.31 5.94
C TRP A 35 -0.71 -15.38 6.05
N ILE A 36 -0.20 -14.94 7.19
CA ILE A 36 1.22 -15.00 7.55
C ILE A 36 1.42 -15.48 8.99
N GLY A 37 2.68 -15.76 9.33
CA GLY A 37 3.08 -16.23 10.65
C GLY A 37 3.53 -17.68 10.66
N LEU A 38 4.22 -18.08 11.72
CA LEU A 38 4.74 -19.45 11.85
C LEU A 38 3.64 -20.52 11.83
N GLN A 39 2.44 -20.13 12.24
CA GLN A 39 1.25 -20.98 12.29
C GLN A 39 0.10 -20.43 11.44
N CYS A 40 0.39 -19.47 10.54
CA CYS A 40 -0.63 -18.83 9.72
C CYS A 40 -1.78 -18.23 10.56
N ASP A 41 -1.41 -17.56 11.64
CA ASP A 41 -2.30 -17.04 12.69
C ASP A 41 -2.67 -15.57 12.47
N THR A 42 -2.02 -14.89 11.52
CA THR A 42 -2.27 -13.48 11.23
C THR A 42 -2.81 -13.31 9.83
N PHE A 43 -4.03 -12.77 9.71
CA PHE A 43 -4.63 -12.42 8.42
C PHE A 43 -4.35 -10.95 8.11
N LEU A 44 -3.58 -10.67 7.07
CA LEU A 44 -3.06 -9.34 6.77
C LEU A 44 -4.13 -8.27 6.53
N LEU A 45 -5.34 -8.67 6.13
CA LEU A 45 -6.42 -7.73 5.81
C LEU A 45 -7.29 -7.35 7.03
N SER A 46 -7.18 -8.06 8.16
CA SER A 46 -8.00 -7.74 9.35
C SER A 46 -7.26 -7.87 10.69
N SER A 47 -6.11 -8.53 10.76
CA SER A 47 -5.30 -8.65 11.96
C SER A 47 -4.35 -7.45 12.07
N TRP A 48 -4.89 -6.33 12.55
CA TRP A 48 -4.17 -5.05 12.65
C TRP A 48 -3.41 -4.86 13.97
N GLU A 49 -3.66 -5.71 14.97
CA GLU A 49 -3.15 -5.52 16.33
C GLU A 49 -1.63 -5.76 16.42
N HIS A 50 -1.15 -6.89 15.89
CA HIS A 50 0.27 -7.27 15.92
C HIS A 50 0.65 -8.11 14.71
N LEU A 51 1.90 -7.99 14.27
CA LEU A 51 2.49 -8.94 13.33
C LEU A 51 2.92 -10.22 14.07
N PRO A 52 2.88 -11.40 13.42
CA PRO A 52 3.35 -12.61 14.06
C PRO A 52 4.87 -12.52 14.30
N PRO A 53 5.44 -13.33 15.20
CA PRO A 53 6.89 -13.48 15.29
C PRO A 53 7.41 -13.90 13.91
N MET A 54 8.15 -13.01 13.26
CA MET A 54 8.77 -13.29 11.97
C MET A 54 10.10 -14.00 12.24
N ARG A 55 10.30 -15.19 11.67
CA ARG A 55 11.62 -15.85 11.69
C ARG A 55 12.64 -14.91 11.04
N GLY A 56 13.81 -14.74 11.66
CA GLY A 56 14.96 -14.11 11.01
C GLY A 56 14.87 -12.59 10.80
N TYR A 57 14.30 -11.82 11.73
CA TYR A 57 14.48 -10.35 11.74
C TYR A 57 15.98 -9.93 11.86
N SER A 58 16.89 -10.89 11.98
CA SER A 58 18.30 -10.78 11.61
C SER A 58 18.51 -11.00 10.09
N GLY A 59 17.94 -10.15 9.24
CA GLY A 59 18.41 -9.94 7.86
C GLY A 59 18.30 -11.08 6.84
N ALA A 60 17.74 -12.26 7.15
CA ALA A 60 17.64 -13.38 6.20
C ALA A 60 16.48 -14.35 6.52
N SER A 61 15.27 -13.97 6.12
CA SER A 61 14.28 -14.83 5.43
C SER A 61 12.97 -14.05 5.29
N SER A 62 12.98 -13.10 4.35
CA SER A 62 11.79 -12.47 3.77
C SER A 62 11.04 -13.45 2.85
N ASP A 63 10.97 -14.74 3.20
CA ASP A 63 10.54 -15.81 2.29
C ASP A 63 9.04 -15.74 1.94
N TRP A 64 8.25 -15.02 2.74
CA TRP A 64 6.89 -14.74 2.33
C TRP A 64 6.82 -13.59 1.30
N TRP A 65 7.68 -12.58 1.44
CA TRP A 65 7.67 -11.39 0.60
C TRP A 65 8.36 -11.59 -0.75
N ASP A 66 9.57 -12.17 -0.75
CA ASP A 66 10.50 -12.14 -1.89
C ASP A 66 11.06 -13.52 -2.29
N ASN A 67 10.57 -14.62 -1.71
CA ASN A 67 11.12 -15.97 -1.96
C ASN A 67 11.25 -16.28 -3.46
N GLY A 68 12.51 -16.34 -3.90
CA GLY A 68 12.89 -16.67 -5.27
C GLY A 68 12.85 -15.49 -6.26
N GLY A 69 12.95 -14.24 -5.80
CA GLY A 69 13.02 -13.07 -6.70
C GLY A 69 11.69 -12.73 -7.38
N ARG A 70 10.57 -13.21 -6.83
CA ARG A 70 9.22 -12.98 -7.40
C ARG A 70 8.84 -11.50 -7.39
N SER A 71 9.31 -10.72 -6.42
CA SER A 71 9.08 -9.27 -6.38
C SER A 71 9.72 -8.59 -7.60
N ALA A 72 10.95 -8.99 -7.93
CA ALA A 72 11.65 -8.50 -9.11
C ALA A 72 10.92 -8.92 -10.39
N ALA A 73 10.48 -10.18 -10.49
CA ALA A 73 9.73 -10.69 -11.64
C ALA A 73 8.41 -9.92 -11.87
N VAL A 74 7.65 -9.62 -10.81
CA VAL A 74 6.44 -8.79 -10.90
C VAL A 74 6.79 -7.36 -11.37
N ALA A 75 7.81 -6.75 -10.78
CA ALA A 75 8.23 -5.40 -11.14
C ALA A 75 8.71 -5.31 -12.60
N ASP A 76 9.42 -6.33 -13.08
CA ASP A 76 9.91 -6.42 -14.45
C ASP A 76 8.77 -6.72 -15.43
N GLY A 77 7.84 -7.61 -15.07
CA GLY A 77 6.63 -7.88 -15.84
C GLY A 77 5.77 -6.62 -16.02
N LEU A 78 5.53 -5.88 -14.94
CA LEU A 78 4.83 -4.58 -14.98
C LEU A 78 5.58 -3.58 -15.86
N ARG A 79 6.91 -3.48 -15.74
CA ARG A 79 7.71 -2.58 -16.57
C ARG A 79 7.65 -2.95 -18.04
N ALA A 80 7.84 -4.22 -18.37
CA ALA A 80 7.79 -4.71 -19.75
C ALA A 80 6.42 -4.43 -20.38
N LEU A 81 5.36 -4.65 -19.60
CA LEU A 81 3.99 -4.40 -20.04
C LEU A 81 3.69 -2.91 -20.25
N GLN A 82 4.04 -2.06 -19.29
CA GLN A 82 3.68 -0.64 -19.31
C GLN A 82 4.67 0.23 -20.11
N GLN A 83 5.86 -0.30 -20.42
CA GLN A 83 6.90 0.42 -21.15
C GLN A 83 7.43 -0.41 -22.35
N PRO A 84 6.54 -0.90 -23.24
CA PRO A 84 6.94 -1.78 -24.32
C PRO A 84 7.97 -1.08 -25.25
N PRO A 85 8.90 -1.84 -25.87
CA PRO A 85 9.91 -1.27 -26.74
C PRO A 85 9.34 -0.71 -28.05
N ARG A 86 8.14 -1.17 -28.44
CA ARG A 86 7.40 -0.72 -29.61
C ARG A 86 5.97 -0.37 -29.22
N CYS A 87 5.31 0.45 -30.03
CA CYS A 87 3.91 0.77 -29.84
C CYS A 87 3.05 -0.51 -29.87
N PRO A 88 2.25 -0.76 -28.81
CA PRO A 88 1.36 -1.90 -28.78
C PRO A 88 0.21 -1.71 -29.79
N PRO A 89 -0.38 -2.78 -30.32
CA PRO A 89 -1.55 -2.67 -31.20
C PRO A 89 -2.79 -2.17 -30.43
N SER A 90 -2.85 -2.45 -29.13
CA SER A 90 -3.94 -2.07 -28.25
C SER A 90 -3.43 -1.68 -26.87
N ALA A 91 -4.13 -0.77 -26.21
CA ALA A 91 -3.95 -0.44 -24.81
C ALA A 91 -5.31 -0.28 -24.14
N VAL A 92 -5.35 -0.44 -22.82
CA VAL A 92 -6.55 -0.20 -22.03
C VAL A 92 -6.55 1.25 -21.57
N GLU A 93 -7.74 1.85 -21.50
CA GLU A 93 -7.95 3.18 -20.92
C GLU A 93 -9.09 3.13 -19.90
N TYR A 94 -8.88 3.77 -18.74
CA TYR A 94 -9.89 4.01 -17.73
C TYR A 94 -10.22 5.51 -17.72
N PRO A 95 -11.34 5.93 -18.33
CA PRO A 95 -11.63 7.34 -18.54
C PRO A 95 -11.96 8.09 -17.24
N ASP A 96 -12.30 7.37 -16.16
CA ASP A 96 -12.75 7.94 -14.89
C ASP A 96 -11.95 7.35 -13.72
N LEU A 97 -10.73 7.86 -13.50
CA LEU A 97 -10.09 7.72 -12.20
C LEU A 97 -10.72 8.77 -11.29
N MET A 98 -11.56 8.33 -10.35
CA MET A 98 -12.25 9.23 -9.42
C MET A 98 -11.27 10.20 -8.76
N GLN A 99 -11.61 11.50 -8.79
CA GLN A 99 -10.90 12.53 -8.03
C GLN A 99 -11.16 12.31 -6.53
N SER A 100 -10.27 11.58 -5.87
CA SER A 100 -10.29 11.31 -4.43
C SER A 100 -8.93 11.65 -3.82
N GLY A 101 -8.82 11.56 -2.49
CA GLY A 101 -7.52 11.75 -1.82
C GLY A 101 -6.45 10.77 -2.34
N LEU A 102 -5.18 11.15 -2.24
CA LEU A 102 -4.03 10.42 -2.80
C LEU A 102 -4.09 8.90 -2.59
N GLY A 103 -4.37 8.45 -1.36
CA GLY A 103 -4.43 7.02 -1.04
C GLY A 103 -5.50 6.27 -1.84
N SER A 104 -6.71 6.83 -1.94
CA SER A 104 -7.80 6.23 -2.72
C SER A 104 -7.48 6.21 -4.21
N SER A 105 -6.95 7.32 -4.74
CA SER A 105 -6.52 7.42 -6.14
C SER A 105 -5.44 6.37 -6.48
N LEU A 106 -4.43 6.20 -5.63
CA LEU A 106 -3.40 5.16 -5.80
C LEU A 106 -3.98 3.76 -5.77
N MET A 107 -4.92 3.48 -4.86
CA MET A 107 -5.59 2.18 -4.80
C MET A 107 -6.36 1.88 -6.09
N LEU A 108 -7.08 2.87 -6.65
CA LEU A 108 -7.75 2.73 -7.94
C LEU A 108 -6.75 2.48 -9.08
N ILE A 109 -5.66 3.24 -9.13
CA ILE A 109 -4.58 3.04 -10.12
C ILE A 109 -3.99 1.64 -10.02
N SER A 110 -3.80 1.11 -8.80
CA SER A 110 -3.35 -0.28 -8.64
C SER A 110 -4.38 -1.26 -9.19
N ALA A 111 -5.68 -1.04 -9.02
CA ALA A 111 -6.70 -1.92 -9.58
C ALA A 111 -6.72 -1.89 -11.10
N ALA A 112 -6.56 -0.71 -11.70
CA ALA A 112 -6.37 -0.55 -13.12
C ALA A 112 -5.11 -1.29 -13.64
N LEU A 113 -3.96 -1.12 -12.96
CA LEU A 113 -2.73 -1.84 -13.30
C LEU A 113 -2.89 -3.36 -13.18
N SER A 114 -3.58 -3.84 -12.15
CA SER A 114 -3.86 -5.26 -11.96
C SER A 114 -4.66 -5.83 -13.13
N ASP A 115 -5.71 -5.13 -13.55
CA ASP A 115 -6.55 -5.59 -14.66
C ASP A 115 -5.80 -5.54 -16.00
N ALA A 116 -5.03 -4.47 -16.21
CA ALA A 116 -4.15 -4.34 -17.37
C ALA A 116 -3.13 -5.50 -17.45
N TYR A 117 -2.56 -5.87 -16.30
CA TYR A 117 -1.65 -7.00 -16.17
C TYR A 117 -2.34 -8.33 -16.46
N ILE A 118 -3.55 -8.56 -15.95
CA ILE A 118 -4.34 -9.77 -16.26
C ILE A 118 -4.67 -9.84 -17.76
N GLN A 119 -5.01 -8.71 -18.38
CA GLN A 119 -5.32 -8.63 -19.81
C GLN A 119 -4.08 -8.66 -20.71
N GLN A 120 -2.87 -8.57 -20.14
CA GLN A 120 -1.61 -8.44 -20.89
C GLN A 120 -1.64 -7.25 -21.86
N LEU A 121 -2.25 -6.15 -21.44
CA LEU A 121 -2.31 -4.90 -22.18
C LEU A 121 -1.71 -3.75 -21.37
N PRO A 122 -0.92 -2.85 -21.99
CA PRO A 122 -0.51 -1.62 -21.31
C PRO A 122 -1.74 -0.78 -20.97
N TRP A 123 -1.67 -0.08 -19.85
CA TRP A 123 -2.69 0.86 -19.44
C TRP A 123 -2.16 2.29 -19.49
N THR A 124 -2.91 3.17 -20.13
CA THR A 124 -2.57 4.59 -20.21
C THR A 124 -3.32 5.40 -19.15
N PRO A 125 -2.62 6.25 -18.37
CA PRO A 125 -3.31 7.22 -17.52
C PRO A 125 -4.29 8.07 -18.33
N PRO A 126 -5.46 8.40 -17.79
CA PRO A 126 -6.30 9.42 -18.42
C PRO A 126 -5.54 10.75 -18.38
N ALA A 127 -5.59 11.51 -19.49
CA ALA A 127 -4.89 12.80 -19.63
C ALA A 127 -5.34 13.85 -18.59
N THR A 128 -6.47 13.62 -17.94
CA THR A 128 -7.09 14.49 -16.92
C THR A 128 -6.70 14.14 -15.49
N ALA A 129 -5.84 13.14 -15.25
CA ALA A 129 -5.42 12.76 -13.92
C ALA A 129 -4.49 13.83 -13.30
N GLN A 130 -5.08 14.81 -12.62
CA GLN A 130 -4.36 15.82 -11.87
C GLN A 130 -3.98 15.29 -10.49
N PHE A 131 -2.69 15.30 -10.15
CA PHE A 131 -2.17 14.89 -8.84
C PHE A 131 -1.60 16.06 -8.04
N SER A 132 -1.23 17.16 -8.70
CA SER A 132 -0.74 18.38 -8.04
C SER A 132 -1.58 19.59 -8.42
N GLN A 133 -1.75 20.51 -7.47
CA GLN A 133 -2.38 21.81 -7.69
C GLN A 133 -1.37 22.90 -8.09
N ASP A 134 -0.10 22.77 -7.70
CA ASP A 134 0.95 23.76 -7.94
C ASP A 134 1.80 23.40 -9.16
N VAL A 135 1.33 23.85 -10.31
CA VAL A 135 2.01 23.75 -11.61
C VAL A 135 3.44 24.32 -11.57
N LYS A 136 3.71 25.34 -10.75
CA LYS A 136 5.03 25.98 -10.66
C LYS A 136 6.01 25.13 -9.86
N GLN A 137 5.55 24.51 -8.78
CA GLN A 137 6.38 23.58 -7.99
C GLN A 137 6.76 22.32 -8.75
N CYS A 138 5.97 21.95 -9.75
CA CYS A 138 6.15 20.76 -10.55
C CYS A 138 6.75 21.01 -11.94
N ALA A 139 7.40 22.16 -12.17
CA ALA A 139 8.03 22.49 -13.46
C ALA A 139 7.08 22.31 -14.67
N ASN A 140 5.82 22.73 -14.51
CA ASN A 140 4.72 22.57 -15.47
C ASN A 140 4.20 21.14 -15.69
N GLN A 141 4.53 20.20 -14.79
CA GLN A 141 3.90 18.88 -14.74
C GLN A 141 2.75 18.92 -13.72
N THR A 142 1.50 18.63 -14.12
CA THR A 142 0.35 18.64 -13.19
C THR A 142 -0.13 17.24 -12.81
N GLY A 143 0.47 16.23 -13.46
CA GLY A 143 0.14 14.82 -13.31
C GLY A 143 0.93 14.12 -12.22
N PHE A 144 0.78 12.80 -12.20
CA PHE A 144 1.46 11.87 -11.31
C PHE A 144 2.99 12.04 -11.31
N GLU A 145 3.51 12.43 -12.47
CA GLU A 145 4.93 12.58 -12.78
C GLU A 145 5.61 13.69 -11.97
N CYS A 146 4.85 14.62 -11.39
CA CYS A 146 5.41 15.60 -10.48
C CYS A 146 6.09 14.94 -9.26
N TYR A 147 5.53 13.85 -8.75
CA TYR A 147 6.00 13.19 -7.53
C TYR A 147 6.65 11.84 -7.80
N PHE A 148 6.15 11.11 -8.79
CA PHE A 148 6.48 9.71 -9.02
C PHE A 148 6.96 9.49 -10.46
N GLN A 149 7.63 8.38 -10.73
CA GLN A 149 7.99 8.00 -12.09
C GLN A 149 6.73 7.66 -12.88
N PRO A 150 6.64 7.98 -14.17
CA PRO A 150 5.52 7.57 -14.99
C PRO A 150 5.40 6.05 -14.97
N TRP A 151 4.23 5.55 -14.56
CA TRP A 151 3.98 4.11 -14.51
C TRP A 151 3.82 3.49 -15.90
N ALA A 152 3.54 4.30 -16.92
CA ALA A 152 3.46 3.88 -18.32
C ALA A 152 4.18 4.89 -19.22
N LYS A 153 4.73 4.42 -20.34
CA LYS A 153 5.22 5.35 -21.38
C LYS A 153 4.04 6.10 -21.99
N PRO A 154 4.17 7.41 -22.31
CA PRO A 154 3.13 8.13 -23.01
C PRO A 154 2.86 7.48 -24.38
N LEU A 155 1.74 6.77 -24.51
CA LEU A 155 1.31 6.17 -25.78
C LEU A 155 0.72 7.20 -26.74
N ALA A 156 0.65 8.48 -26.35
CA ALA A 156 0.24 9.58 -27.22
C ALA A 156 1.13 9.71 -28.48
N SER A 157 2.36 9.16 -28.46
CA SER A 157 3.25 9.08 -29.62
C SER A 157 3.02 7.83 -30.49
N CYS A 158 2.04 6.98 -30.15
CA CYS A 158 1.71 5.74 -30.86
C CYS A 158 0.44 5.90 -31.71
N PRO A 159 0.54 6.33 -32.97
CA PRO A 159 -0.61 6.69 -33.82
C PRO A 159 -1.50 5.52 -34.24
N ARG A 160 -1.15 4.27 -33.91
CA ARG A 160 -1.88 3.05 -34.31
C ARG A 160 -2.46 2.26 -33.14
N THR A 161 -2.28 2.72 -31.90
CA THR A 161 -2.76 1.99 -30.74
C THR A 161 -4.27 2.17 -30.59
N LYS A 162 -5.03 1.07 -30.63
CA LYS A 162 -6.45 1.10 -30.31
C LYS A 162 -6.63 1.18 -28.79
N LEU A 163 -7.26 2.24 -28.30
CA LEU A 163 -7.66 2.33 -26.89
C LEU A 163 -8.94 1.54 -26.66
N LEU A 164 -8.86 0.54 -25.79
CA LEU A 164 -9.99 -0.23 -25.30
C LEU A 164 -10.51 0.49 -24.06
N GLN A 165 -11.53 1.32 -24.26
CA GLN A 165 -12.20 2.01 -23.16
C GLN A 165 -12.93 0.99 -22.29
N GLN A 166 -12.56 0.95 -21.02
CA GLN A 166 -13.25 0.14 -20.03
C GLN A 166 -14.41 0.94 -19.49
N THR A 167 -15.63 0.46 -19.73
CA THR A 167 -16.87 1.08 -19.26
C THR A 167 -17.13 0.82 -17.78
N ASN A 168 -16.49 -0.20 -17.21
CA ASN A 168 -16.67 -0.59 -15.83
C ASN A 168 -15.79 0.28 -14.92
N ARG A 169 -16.40 0.85 -13.88
CA ARG A 169 -15.67 1.62 -12.88
C ARG A 169 -14.63 0.75 -12.18
N VAL A 170 -13.40 1.25 -12.11
CA VAL A 170 -12.39 0.70 -11.22
C VAL A 170 -12.91 0.92 -9.79
N GLY A 171 -13.29 -0.15 -9.10
CA GLY A 171 -13.82 -0.08 -7.73
C GLY A 171 -15.33 0.13 -7.55
N GLY A 172 -16.15 0.02 -8.62
CA GLY A 172 -17.61 0.08 -8.50
C GLY A 172 -18.28 -1.30 -8.38
N ASP A 173 -19.26 -1.43 -7.47
CA ASP A 173 -20.04 -2.64 -7.18
C ASP A 173 -21.06 -3.06 -8.26
N VAL A 174 -21.01 -2.52 -9.48
CA VAL A 174 -21.98 -2.91 -10.50
C VAL A 174 -21.51 -4.16 -11.22
N CYS A 175 -21.48 -5.26 -10.48
CA CYS A 175 -21.58 -6.59 -11.06
C CYS A 175 -23.01 -6.74 -11.61
N PRO A 176 -23.21 -7.17 -12.87
CA PRO A 176 -24.53 -7.50 -13.41
C PRO A 176 -25.32 -8.51 -12.53
N ASN A 177 -24.60 -9.27 -11.70
CA ASN A 177 -25.15 -10.35 -10.87
C ASN A 177 -25.08 -10.10 -9.36
N GLY A 178 -24.70 -8.89 -8.89
CA GLY A 178 -24.71 -8.54 -7.45
C GLY A 178 -23.78 -9.35 -6.53
N GLY A 179 -22.85 -10.14 -7.08
CA GLY A 179 -21.91 -10.94 -6.29
C GLY A 179 -20.75 -10.10 -5.74
N ALA A 180 -20.35 -10.36 -4.50
CA ALA A 180 -19.21 -9.70 -3.82
C ALA A 180 -17.81 -9.99 -4.45
N ASP A 181 -17.76 -10.76 -5.54
CA ASP A 181 -16.53 -11.28 -6.16
C ASP A 181 -16.03 -10.52 -7.40
N CYS A 182 -16.78 -9.56 -7.95
CA CYS A 182 -16.32 -8.81 -9.14
C CYS A 182 -15.76 -7.41 -8.84
N SER A 183 -15.41 -7.13 -7.58
CA SER A 183 -14.56 -5.98 -7.30
C SER A 183 -13.19 -6.22 -7.93
N ARG A 184 -12.81 -5.38 -8.91
CA ARG A 184 -11.47 -5.41 -9.55
C ARG A 184 -10.32 -5.25 -8.55
N MET A 185 -10.63 -4.81 -7.33
CA MET A 185 -9.70 -4.79 -6.20
C MET A 185 -9.26 -6.20 -5.76
N ARG A 186 -10.11 -7.22 -5.98
CA ARG A 186 -9.89 -8.62 -5.62
C ARG A 186 -9.36 -9.48 -6.77
N SER A 187 -9.37 -8.99 -8.00
CA SER A 187 -8.80 -9.71 -9.14
C SER A 187 -7.29 -9.89 -8.95
N LEU A 188 -6.83 -11.15 -9.02
CA LEU A 188 -5.42 -11.52 -8.91
C LEU A 188 -4.98 -12.26 -10.17
N PRO A 189 -3.78 -11.99 -10.71
CA PRO A 189 -3.19 -12.85 -11.72
C PRO A 189 -2.81 -14.21 -11.10
N SER A 190 -2.69 -15.23 -11.95
CA SER A 190 -2.50 -16.63 -11.52
C SER A 190 -1.32 -16.84 -10.56
N GLU A 191 -0.24 -16.11 -10.78
CA GLU A 191 0.99 -16.15 -9.97
C GLU A 191 0.83 -15.52 -8.58
N ALA A 192 -0.17 -14.65 -8.40
CA ALA A 192 -0.44 -13.95 -7.15
C ALA A 192 -1.51 -14.65 -6.29
N VAL A 193 -2.34 -15.52 -6.89
CA VAL A 193 -3.38 -16.28 -6.18
C VAL A 193 -2.84 -17.01 -4.94
N PRO A 194 -1.67 -17.70 -4.97
CA PRO A 194 -1.16 -18.40 -3.79
C PRO A 194 -0.76 -17.47 -2.63
N ARG A 195 -0.54 -16.17 -2.88
CA ARG A 195 -0.08 -15.20 -1.87
C ARG A 195 -1.19 -14.28 -1.38
N GLY A 196 -2.19 -14.04 -2.22
CA GLY A 196 -3.36 -13.23 -1.88
C GLY A 196 -3.26 -11.78 -2.31
N ALA A 197 -4.31 -11.04 -1.98
CA ALA A 197 -4.52 -9.68 -2.47
C ALA A 197 -3.57 -8.67 -1.84
N PHE A 198 -3.22 -8.82 -0.55
CA PHE A 198 -2.30 -7.91 0.12
C PHE A 198 -0.92 -7.93 -0.56
N TRP A 199 -0.38 -9.13 -0.79
CA TRP A 199 0.93 -9.29 -1.43
C TRP A 199 0.93 -8.67 -2.83
N TRP A 200 -0.08 -8.96 -3.65
CA TRP A 200 -0.20 -8.41 -5.00
C TRP A 200 -0.30 -6.89 -5.00
N ARG A 201 -1.19 -6.34 -4.17
CA ARG A 201 -1.42 -4.89 -4.06
C ARG A 201 -0.17 -4.16 -3.60
N ALA A 202 0.59 -4.75 -2.68
CA ALA A 202 1.82 -4.14 -2.21
C ALA A 202 2.89 -4.05 -3.31
N HIS A 203 3.00 -5.04 -4.20
CA HIS A 203 3.92 -4.94 -5.35
C HIS A 203 3.49 -3.89 -6.36
N LEU A 204 2.18 -3.77 -6.62
CA LEU A 204 1.65 -2.67 -7.44
C LEU A 204 1.92 -1.30 -6.82
N MET A 205 1.76 -1.17 -5.51
CA MET A 205 2.11 0.04 -4.77
C MET A 205 3.61 0.31 -4.86
N ALA A 206 4.47 -0.67 -4.64
CA ALA A 206 5.93 -0.52 -4.77
C ALA A 206 6.34 -0.08 -6.19
N TYR A 207 5.62 -0.55 -7.21
CA TYR A 207 5.81 -0.11 -8.59
C TYR A 207 5.42 1.37 -8.78
N LEU A 208 4.28 1.79 -8.22
CA LEU A 208 3.75 3.16 -8.31
C LEU A 208 4.56 4.18 -7.50
N PHE A 209 5.01 3.82 -6.30
CA PHE A 209 5.68 4.74 -5.35
C PHE A 209 7.14 5.06 -5.69
N LYS A 210 7.62 4.68 -6.88
CA LYS A 210 8.96 5.07 -7.35
C LYS A 210 9.00 6.59 -7.52
N LEU A 211 9.80 7.27 -6.71
CA LEU A 211 9.87 8.73 -6.76
C LEU A 211 10.47 9.21 -8.09
N ALA A 212 9.93 10.32 -8.60
CA ALA A 212 10.59 11.05 -9.66
C ALA A 212 11.89 11.65 -9.13
N ARG A 213 12.98 11.55 -9.89
CA ARG A 213 14.30 12.05 -9.47
C ARG A 213 14.28 13.52 -9.02
N PRO A 214 13.62 14.47 -9.73
CA PRO A 214 13.55 15.85 -9.28
C PRO A 214 12.85 16.00 -7.92
N PHE A 215 11.81 15.21 -7.66
CA PHE A 215 11.08 15.23 -6.40
C PHE A 215 11.87 14.59 -5.27
N GLU A 216 12.55 13.47 -5.53
CA GLU A 216 13.45 12.83 -4.56
C GLU A 216 14.57 13.77 -4.08
N GLU A 217 15.21 14.47 -5.03
CA GLU A 217 16.24 15.48 -4.76
C GLU A 217 15.71 16.66 -3.93
N LYS A 218 14.45 17.06 -4.14
CA LYS A 218 13.77 18.11 -3.36
C LYS A 218 13.39 17.62 -1.96
N LEU A 219 12.84 16.41 -1.85
CA LEU A 219 12.36 15.82 -0.59
C LEU A 219 13.49 15.64 0.43
N LYS A 220 14.70 15.29 -0.04
CA LYS A 220 15.89 15.05 0.81
C LYS A 220 15.54 14.16 2.01
N LEU A 221 14.85 13.05 1.75
CA LEU A 221 14.19 12.20 2.75
C LEU A 221 15.11 11.84 3.92
N GLU A 222 16.36 11.48 3.66
CA GLU A 222 17.31 11.11 4.72
C GLU A 222 17.70 12.29 5.62
N ARG A 223 17.79 13.50 5.06
CA ARG A 223 17.99 14.71 5.87
C ARG A 223 16.76 14.98 6.74
N LEU A 224 15.57 14.80 6.18
CA LEU A 224 14.29 14.99 6.88
C LEU A 224 14.14 14.00 8.04
N LYS A 225 14.37 12.70 7.79
CA LYS A 225 14.39 11.65 8.81
C LYS A 225 15.35 11.98 9.94
N ARG A 226 16.60 12.37 9.62
CA ARG A 226 17.57 12.80 10.63
C ARG A 226 17.10 14.01 11.43
N SER A 227 16.51 15.02 10.77
CA SER A 227 16.06 16.23 11.47
C SER A 227 14.92 16.00 12.46
N ILE A 228 14.08 15.01 12.22
CA ILE A 228 12.99 14.64 13.15
C ILE A 228 13.41 13.56 14.15
N GLY A 229 14.63 13.01 14.04
CA GLY A 229 15.10 11.92 14.88
C GLY A 229 14.42 10.57 14.57
N PHE A 230 14.05 10.34 13.31
CA PHE A 230 13.53 9.05 12.86
C PHE A 230 14.67 8.01 12.85
N GLU A 231 14.50 6.93 13.61
CA GLU A 231 15.50 5.88 13.79
C GLU A 231 14.83 4.55 14.16
N HIS A 232 15.30 3.43 13.60
CA HIS A 232 14.81 2.09 13.90
C HIS A 232 15.35 1.55 15.24
N PRO A 233 14.66 0.59 15.90
CA PRO A 233 13.30 0.13 15.60
C PRO A 233 12.27 1.21 15.98
N ILE A 234 11.19 1.33 15.19
CA ILE A 234 10.15 2.36 15.38
C ILE A 234 8.77 1.83 14.99
N ILE A 235 7.74 2.22 15.73
CA ILE A 235 6.34 1.93 15.45
C ILE A 235 5.77 3.04 14.57
N GLY A 236 5.06 2.69 13.49
CA GLY A 236 4.27 3.66 12.74
C GLY A 236 2.85 3.77 13.32
N MET A 237 2.39 4.99 13.57
CA MET A 237 1.02 5.29 13.97
C MET A 237 0.42 6.34 13.04
N HIS A 238 -0.77 6.10 12.51
CA HIS A 238 -1.49 7.05 11.66
C HIS A 238 -2.80 7.47 12.32
N ILE A 239 -2.97 8.78 12.56
CA ILE A 239 -4.18 9.38 13.12
C ILE A 239 -4.77 10.31 12.08
N ARG A 240 -5.83 9.85 11.40
CA ARG A 240 -6.57 10.61 10.40
C ARG A 240 -7.74 11.31 11.06
N HIS A 241 -7.70 12.64 11.11
CA HIS A 241 -8.84 13.44 11.55
C HIS A 241 -9.44 14.19 10.35
N GLY A 242 -8.78 15.26 9.90
CA GLY A 242 -9.12 16.03 8.69
C GLY A 242 -10.60 16.14 8.35
N ASP A 243 -10.90 16.00 7.06
CA ASP A 243 -12.26 15.90 6.50
C ASP A 243 -13.05 14.68 7.01
N SER A 244 -12.33 13.63 7.41
CA SER A 244 -12.89 12.36 7.83
C SER A 244 -13.66 12.46 9.16
N CYS A 245 -13.31 13.42 10.02
CA CYS A 245 -14.07 13.73 11.24
C CYS A 245 -15.37 14.49 10.97
N PHE A 246 -15.47 15.23 9.85
CA PHE A 246 -16.66 16.01 9.52
C PHE A 246 -17.71 15.18 8.76
N LEU A 247 -17.26 14.32 7.84
CA LEU A 247 -18.13 13.54 6.94
C LEU A 247 -18.71 12.28 7.59
N ALA A 248 -18.08 11.75 8.63
CA ALA A 248 -18.51 10.50 9.25
C ALA A 248 -19.10 10.76 10.64
N ARG A 249 -20.37 10.35 10.83
CA ARG A 249 -21.11 10.37 12.12
C ARG A 249 -20.18 10.07 13.31
N ALA A 250 -19.90 11.08 14.16
CA ALA A 250 -19.38 11.10 15.55
C ALA A 250 -18.43 9.99 16.11
N GLY A 251 -18.01 8.96 15.36
CA GLY A 251 -17.33 7.77 15.87
C GLY A 251 -16.04 7.39 15.14
N TYR A 252 -15.68 8.13 14.08
CA TYR A 252 -14.41 7.93 13.36
C TYR A 252 -13.28 8.85 13.83
N CYS A 253 -13.61 9.92 14.56
CA CYS A 253 -12.62 10.86 15.10
C CYS A 253 -12.09 10.37 16.45
N ARG A 254 -11.26 9.33 16.44
CA ARG A 254 -10.72 8.77 17.70
C ARG A 254 -9.67 9.70 18.29
N PRO A 255 -9.74 10.04 19.60
CA PRO A 255 -8.70 10.83 20.26
C PRO A 255 -7.40 10.03 20.36
N LEU A 256 -6.27 10.73 20.55
CA LEU A 256 -4.95 10.11 20.72
C LEU A 256 -4.93 9.02 21.80
N ALA A 257 -5.67 9.22 22.89
CA ALA A 257 -5.74 8.28 24.01
C ALA A 257 -6.19 6.86 23.60
N ASP A 258 -7.06 6.75 22.59
CA ASP A 258 -7.57 5.46 22.11
C ASP A 258 -6.49 4.60 21.43
N TYR A 259 -5.44 5.24 20.91
CA TYR A 259 -4.35 4.55 20.20
C TYR A 259 -3.27 4.05 21.17
N LEU A 260 -3.11 4.70 22.33
CA LEU A 260 -2.01 4.44 23.26
C LEU A 260 -1.96 3.00 23.78
N PRO A 261 -3.07 2.31 24.11
CA PRO A 261 -3.02 0.92 24.56
C PRO A 261 -2.41 -0.02 23.52
N ALA A 262 -2.82 0.11 22.26
CA ALA A 262 -2.29 -0.71 21.16
C ALA A 262 -0.80 -0.43 20.91
N VAL A 263 -0.40 0.85 20.91
CA VAL A 263 1.01 1.25 20.76
C VAL A 263 1.87 0.69 21.89
N ARG A 264 1.41 0.74 23.15
CA ARG A 264 2.15 0.16 24.29
C ARG A 264 2.29 -1.35 24.17
N SER A 265 1.22 -2.04 23.77
CA SER A 265 1.26 -3.49 23.54
C SER A 265 2.27 -3.88 22.45
N ILE A 266 2.31 -3.14 21.34
CA ILE A 266 3.32 -3.31 20.28
C ILE A 266 4.73 -2.96 20.80
N ALA A 267 4.87 -1.87 21.55
CA ALA A 267 6.14 -1.43 22.13
C ALA A 267 6.77 -2.48 23.05
N ASP A 268 5.96 -3.08 23.92
CA ASP A 268 6.39 -4.15 24.81
C ASP A 268 6.74 -5.42 24.04
N ARG A 269 5.92 -5.78 23.04
CA ARG A 269 6.12 -7.00 22.22
C ARG A 269 7.38 -6.97 21.37
N TYR A 270 7.72 -5.82 20.78
CA TYR A 270 8.88 -5.69 19.89
C TYR A 270 10.04 -4.90 20.50
N HIS A 271 9.99 -4.65 21.80
CA HIS A 271 11.04 -3.95 22.55
C HIS A 271 11.46 -2.62 21.91
N THR A 272 10.49 -1.84 21.43
CA THR A 272 10.71 -0.50 20.89
C THR A 272 9.88 0.52 21.63
N ARG A 273 10.49 1.66 21.94
CA ARG A 273 9.82 2.79 22.60
C ARG A 273 9.61 3.98 21.67
N ARG A 274 10.04 3.89 20.41
CA ARG A 274 9.93 4.99 19.44
C ARG A 274 8.66 4.84 18.62
N VAL A 275 7.93 5.93 18.44
CA VAL A 275 6.66 5.94 17.69
C VAL A 275 6.67 7.10 16.70
N PHE A 276 6.70 6.80 15.42
CA PHE A 276 6.48 7.79 14.36
C PHE A 276 4.99 8.01 14.17
N VAL A 277 4.52 9.26 14.33
CA VAL A 277 3.12 9.63 14.16
C VAL A 277 2.92 10.43 12.88
N ALA A 278 2.10 9.89 11.98
CA ALA A 278 1.54 10.59 10.85
C ALA A 278 0.13 11.08 11.20
N THR A 279 -0.12 12.38 11.09
CA THR A 279 -1.45 12.95 11.32
C THR A 279 -1.63 14.24 10.52
N ASP A 280 -2.88 14.51 10.16
CA ASP A 280 -3.31 15.78 9.56
C ASP A 280 -3.91 16.75 10.58
N SER A 281 -3.86 16.41 11.88
CA SER A 281 -4.45 17.19 12.97
C SER A 281 -3.38 17.97 13.75
N PRO A 282 -3.33 19.31 13.66
CA PRO A 282 -2.44 20.12 14.47
C PRO A 282 -2.66 19.93 15.98
N ALA A 283 -3.90 19.66 16.39
CA ALA A 283 -4.24 19.39 17.78
C ALA A 283 -3.57 18.11 18.29
N VAL A 284 -3.52 17.04 17.48
CA VAL A 284 -2.80 15.81 17.83
C VAL A 284 -1.31 16.07 17.98
N VAL A 285 -0.70 16.84 17.08
CA VAL A 285 0.73 17.22 17.17
C VAL A 285 1.00 17.99 18.47
N GLN A 286 0.12 18.92 18.83
CA GLN A 286 0.23 19.66 20.09
C GLN A 286 0.11 18.73 21.30
N SER A 287 -0.92 17.88 21.35
CA SER A 287 -1.10 16.92 22.45
C SER A 287 0.09 15.98 22.61
N LEU A 288 0.72 15.54 21.51
CA LEU A 288 1.93 14.72 21.58
C LEU A 288 3.10 15.47 22.20
N ARG A 289 3.28 16.76 21.87
CA ARG A 289 4.33 17.60 22.46
C ARG A 289 4.11 17.84 23.94
N GLU A 290 2.87 18.10 24.35
CA GLU A 290 2.48 18.30 25.75
C GLU A 290 2.60 17.00 26.55
N MET A 291 2.34 15.85 25.93
CA MET A 291 2.48 14.54 26.55
C MET A 291 3.95 14.11 26.63
N GLN A 292 4.85 14.59 25.78
CA GLN A 292 6.23 14.09 25.72
C GLN A 292 6.99 14.13 27.07
N PRO A 293 6.85 15.15 27.93
CA PRO A 293 7.41 15.14 29.28
C PRO A 293 6.76 14.13 30.24
N ALA A 294 5.49 13.76 30.01
CA ALA A 294 4.68 12.89 30.86
C ALA A 294 4.49 11.46 30.30
N ALA A 295 4.88 11.21 29.05
CA ALA A 295 4.68 9.96 28.33
C ALA A 295 5.50 8.79 28.91
N GLY A 296 6.36 9.08 29.89
CA GLY A 296 7.19 8.09 30.59
C GLY A 296 8.21 7.47 29.65
N ASP A 297 7.86 6.32 29.07
CA ASP A 297 8.72 5.41 28.35
C ASP A 297 8.65 5.56 26.82
N LEU A 298 7.59 6.15 26.25
CA LEU A 298 7.43 6.31 24.80
C LEU A 298 8.03 7.63 24.27
N LYS A 299 8.78 7.54 23.18
CA LYS A 299 9.33 8.68 22.43
C LYS A 299 8.57 8.86 21.12
N PHE A 300 7.74 9.90 21.05
CA PHE A 300 7.04 10.26 19.83
C PHE A 300 7.95 11.07 18.88
N VAL A 301 7.92 10.68 17.61
CA VAL A 301 8.57 11.33 16.48
C VAL A 301 7.45 11.79 15.56
N VAL A 302 7.36 13.10 15.33
CA VAL A 302 6.28 13.67 14.52
C VAL A 302 6.91 14.54 13.45
N LEU A 303 6.40 14.44 12.22
CA LEU A 303 6.78 15.41 11.19
C LEU A 303 6.15 16.76 11.56
N PRO A 304 6.90 17.87 11.66
CA PRO A 304 6.30 19.19 11.69
C PRO A 304 5.66 19.42 10.31
N PHE A 305 4.40 19.03 10.15
CA PHE A 305 3.74 19.09 8.87
C PHE A 305 3.42 20.55 8.55
N ASP A 306 4.13 21.10 7.58
CA ASP A 306 3.70 22.29 6.87
C ASP A 306 2.84 21.83 5.69
N HIS A 307 1.54 22.14 5.74
CA HIS A 307 0.60 21.78 4.67
C HIS A 307 1.00 22.34 3.30
N GLY A 308 1.91 23.33 3.23
CA GLY A 308 2.41 23.88 1.97
C GLY A 308 3.52 23.07 1.28
N PHE A 309 4.13 22.07 1.94
CA PHE A 309 5.28 21.35 1.36
C PHE A 309 4.88 20.31 0.30
N LEU A 310 3.68 19.72 0.39
CA LEU A 310 3.11 18.80 -0.60
C LEU A 310 1.78 19.34 -1.10
N ASP A 311 1.81 20.09 -2.21
CA ASP A 311 0.58 20.61 -2.82
C ASP A 311 -0.10 19.57 -3.72
N VAL A 312 -0.62 18.52 -3.08
CA VAL A 312 -1.41 17.49 -3.75
C VAL A 312 -2.78 18.06 -4.09
N ALA A 313 -3.24 17.82 -5.32
CA ALA A 313 -4.52 18.35 -5.77
C ALA A 313 -5.66 17.89 -4.87
N ARG A 314 -6.38 18.85 -4.27
CA ARG A 314 -7.69 18.61 -3.68
C ARG A 314 -8.69 18.29 -4.79
N PRO A 315 -9.65 17.39 -4.55
CA PRO A 315 -10.75 17.18 -5.49
C PRO A 315 -11.40 18.52 -5.86
N GLY A 316 -11.57 18.77 -7.16
CA GLY A 316 -12.17 20.03 -7.62
C GLY A 316 -13.61 20.15 -7.14
N SER A 317 -14.01 21.36 -6.73
CA SER A 317 -15.38 21.72 -6.30
C SER A 317 -16.46 21.53 -7.39
N GLY A 318 -16.07 21.15 -8.61
CA GLY A 318 -16.94 20.85 -9.74
C GLY A 318 -17.15 19.37 -10.05
N SER A 319 -16.48 18.45 -9.35
CA SER A 319 -16.88 17.04 -9.38
C SER A 319 -18.19 16.95 -8.60
N GLY A 320 -19.29 16.50 -9.22
CA GLY A 320 -20.67 16.59 -8.72
C GLY A 320 -20.99 15.88 -7.38
N TRP A 321 -19.98 15.59 -6.57
CA TRP A 321 -20.11 15.22 -5.17
C TRP A 321 -20.06 16.52 -4.35
N LYS A 322 -21.24 17.08 -4.09
CA LYS A 322 -21.40 17.87 -2.85
C LYS A 322 -20.93 16.96 -1.73
N MET A 323 -19.89 17.41 -1.03
CA MET A 323 -19.44 16.84 0.24
C MET A 323 -20.68 16.64 1.13
N SER A 324 -21.15 15.39 1.22
CA SER A 324 -22.28 14.96 2.03
C SER A 324 -21.77 14.19 3.23
#